data_AF-A0A3B9G302-F1
#
_entry.id   AF-A0A3B9G302-F1
#
_cell.length_a   1.000
_cell.length_b   1.000
_cell.length_c   1.000
_cell.angle_alpha   90.00
_cell.angle_beta   90.00
_cell.angle_gamma   90.00
#
_symmetry.space_group_name_H-M   'P 1'
#
loop_
_entity.id
_entity.type
_entity.pdbx_description
1 polymer ?
#
loop_
_entity_poly.entity_id
_entity_poly.type
_entity_poly.pdbx_seq_one_letter_code
_entity_poly.pdbx_strand_id
1 'polypeptide(L)'
;MIGAMNLDMVGGKQTRRYGPITLTRTPLTTPSLINELSVYSMSEAGKEAYSLTGGSISLTNHCTSPYTGGSDHVVYCDPTIGVPCCMLGQWPDLNYHTATDTLDVIDPQVLKFSCLTAVNFAYGLANLTEEDVPYLFEELDSSIVEAKTALAGEYLRKDISQDMFGSLLCKYEQYYHDTAASAQKLVPGYDVSSELEHIRKMFASWKDQYGVSDSYPADSELTDVWQRTAVGPYHRLSDYYALGYGEALDAYEAEQKDMGHGFDNIVQNYIDGRRTAGEIVKEVSLEYRKDVREEVLRYLELLEKIKLIRKIS
;
A
#
# COMPACT_ATOMS: atom_id res chain seq x y z
N MET A 1 -9.26 8.93 -13.88
CA MET A 1 -7.84 9.21 -13.57
C MET A 1 -7.11 7.89 -13.60
N ILE A 2 -5.95 7.79 -14.27
CA ILE A 2 -5.21 6.53 -14.44
C ILE A 2 -4.14 6.29 -13.36
N GLY A 3 -3.82 7.32 -12.58
CA GLY A 3 -2.93 7.27 -11.42
C GLY A 3 -2.76 8.66 -10.80
N ALA A 4 -2.24 8.71 -9.57
CA ALA A 4 -1.92 9.93 -8.85
C ALA A 4 -0.67 9.74 -7.98
N MET A 5 -0.06 10.85 -7.57
CA MET A 5 1.01 10.88 -6.57
C MET A 5 0.72 12.00 -5.57
N ASN A 6 0.64 11.63 -4.29
CA ASN A 6 0.55 12.55 -3.17
C ASN A 6 1.94 13.01 -2.74
N LEU A 7 2.09 14.29 -2.39
CA LEU A 7 3.33 14.87 -1.87
C LEU A 7 3.04 15.49 -0.51
N ASP A 8 3.55 14.90 0.56
CA ASP A 8 3.37 15.39 1.92
C ASP A 8 4.68 15.25 2.71
N MET A 9 5.09 16.28 3.46
CA MET A 9 6.38 16.30 4.17
C MET A 9 7.61 16.00 3.28
N VAL A 10 7.73 16.59 2.09
CA VAL A 10 8.72 16.16 1.06
C VAL A 10 10.04 16.95 1.02
N GLY A 11 10.39 17.67 2.08
CA GLY A 11 11.46 18.69 2.02
C GLY A 11 12.30 18.90 3.27
N GLY A 12 12.11 18.10 4.31
CA GLY A 12 12.86 18.23 5.56
C GLY A 12 14.35 17.94 5.38
N LYS A 13 15.21 18.77 5.99
CA LYS A 13 16.67 18.56 6.00
C LYS A 13 16.99 17.19 6.57
N GLN A 14 17.59 16.33 5.76
CA GLN A 14 18.03 14.98 6.14
C GLN A 14 19.27 14.99 7.03
N THR A 15 19.20 15.77 8.10
CA THR A 15 20.21 15.90 9.14
C THR A 15 19.58 15.52 10.48
N ARG A 16 20.39 15.08 11.44
CA ARG A 16 19.93 14.70 12.79
C ARG A 16 18.90 13.56 12.78
N ARG A 17 17.64 13.84 13.13
CA ARG A 17 16.56 12.85 13.35
C ARG A 17 15.51 12.86 12.22
N TYR A 18 15.85 13.42 11.08
CA TYR A 18 15.04 13.31 9.87
C TYR A 18 15.30 11.99 9.15
N GLY A 19 14.22 11.37 8.69
CA GLY A 19 14.27 10.14 7.91
C GLY A 19 14.46 10.36 6.40
N PRO A 20 14.49 9.26 5.64
CA PRO A 20 14.54 9.28 4.19
C PRO A 20 13.25 9.85 3.57
N ILE A 21 13.34 10.28 2.32
CA ILE A 21 12.16 10.38 1.46
C ILE A 21 11.66 8.96 1.18
N THR A 22 10.41 8.70 1.50
CA THR A 22 9.79 7.38 1.40
C THR A 22 8.73 7.41 0.32
N LEU A 23 8.86 6.54 -0.68
CA LEU A 23 7.81 6.26 -1.64
C LEU A 23 6.91 5.14 -1.11
N THR A 24 5.72 5.49 -0.65
CA THR A 24 4.67 4.55 -0.22
C THR A 24 3.87 4.09 -1.42
N ARG A 25 3.86 2.77 -1.64
CA ARG A 25 3.11 2.10 -2.73
C ARG A 25 1.59 2.07 -2.47
N THR A 26 0.81 1.70 -3.48
CA THR A 26 -0.65 1.49 -3.37
C THR A 26 -1.00 0.28 -2.49
N PRO A 27 -2.22 0.21 -1.90
CA PRO A 27 -2.64 -0.95 -1.12
C PRO A 27 -2.80 -2.19 -1.99
N LEU A 28 -2.78 -3.38 -1.37
CA LEU A 28 -2.99 -4.66 -2.07
C LEU A 28 -4.36 -4.76 -2.77
N THR A 29 -5.34 -3.98 -2.32
CA THR A 29 -6.66 -3.88 -2.93
C THR A 29 -6.71 -3.01 -4.18
N THR A 30 -5.66 -2.24 -4.47
CA THR A 30 -5.54 -1.37 -5.65
C THR A 30 -4.20 -1.64 -6.37
N PRO A 31 -4.03 -2.83 -6.97
CA PRO A 31 -2.83 -3.17 -7.74
C PRO A 31 -2.70 -2.26 -8.97
N SER A 32 -1.50 -1.74 -9.22
CA SER A 32 -1.26 -0.85 -10.36
C SER A 32 0.23 -0.64 -10.66
N LEU A 33 0.56 -0.64 -11.95
CA LEU A 33 1.91 -0.44 -12.50
C LEU A 33 2.42 1.00 -12.29
N ILE A 34 1.59 1.90 -11.74
CA ILE A 34 2.04 3.23 -11.33
C ILE A 34 3.05 3.18 -10.18
N ASN A 35 3.06 2.09 -9.39
CA ASN A 35 4.06 1.89 -8.35
C ASN A 35 5.44 1.83 -8.98
N GLU A 36 5.60 1.02 -10.02
CA GLU A 36 6.85 0.82 -10.75
C GLU A 36 7.24 2.09 -11.50
N LEU A 37 6.30 2.81 -12.11
CA LEU A 37 6.56 4.13 -12.68
C LEU A 37 7.07 5.12 -11.63
N SER A 38 6.52 5.08 -10.42
CA SER A 38 6.95 5.95 -9.32
C SER A 38 8.34 5.60 -8.82
N VAL A 39 8.66 4.31 -8.70
CA VAL A 39 10.00 3.82 -8.32
C VAL A 39 11.02 4.21 -9.38
N TYR A 40 10.72 3.97 -10.65
CA TYR A 40 11.55 4.39 -11.78
C TYR A 40 11.79 5.91 -11.75
N SER A 41 10.73 6.70 -11.58
CA SER A 41 10.81 8.16 -11.50
C SER A 41 11.68 8.66 -10.34
N MET A 42 11.62 7.97 -9.19
CA MET A 42 12.45 8.27 -8.01
C MET A 42 13.91 7.88 -8.25
N SER A 43 14.16 6.73 -8.89
CA SER A 43 15.49 6.27 -9.28
C SER A 43 16.16 7.25 -10.24
N GLU A 44 15.44 7.75 -11.26
CA GLU A 44 15.93 8.78 -12.18
C GLU A 44 16.25 10.10 -11.45
N ALA A 45 15.40 10.53 -10.52
CA ALA A 45 15.68 11.70 -9.69
C ALA A 45 16.91 11.51 -8.79
N GLY A 46 17.19 10.28 -8.36
CA GLY A 46 18.35 9.88 -7.55
C GLY A 46 19.68 9.83 -8.31
N LYS A 47 19.71 10.14 -9.61
CA LYS A 47 20.95 10.23 -10.39
C LYS A 47 21.65 11.58 -10.20
N GLU A 48 21.88 11.98 -8.95
CA GLU A 48 22.27 13.35 -8.58
C GLU A 48 23.77 13.65 -8.75
N ALA A 49 24.64 12.65 -8.55
CA ALA A 49 26.08 12.80 -8.62
C ALA A 49 26.76 11.61 -9.31
N TYR A 50 28.00 11.80 -9.76
CA TYR A 50 28.80 10.72 -10.35
C TYR A 50 29.33 9.76 -9.28
N SER A 51 29.23 8.46 -9.55
CA SER A 51 29.88 7.43 -8.73
C SER A 51 31.34 7.20 -9.15
N LEU A 52 32.20 6.83 -8.20
CA LEU A 52 33.62 6.56 -8.42
C LEU A 52 33.88 5.51 -9.51
N THR A 53 33.01 4.51 -9.61
CA THR A 53 33.14 3.38 -10.54
C THR A 53 32.35 3.56 -11.84
N GLY A 54 31.87 4.78 -12.11
CA GLY A 54 30.92 5.05 -13.18
C GLY A 54 29.47 4.85 -12.74
N GLY A 55 28.55 5.48 -13.47
CA GLY A 55 27.14 5.58 -13.08
C GLY A 55 26.87 6.74 -12.14
N SER A 56 25.70 6.72 -11.51
CA SER A 56 25.21 7.79 -10.65
C SER A 56 24.93 7.32 -9.23
N ILE A 57 24.98 8.23 -8.27
CA ILE A 57 24.64 8.00 -6.87
C ILE A 57 23.70 9.11 -6.37
N SER A 58 22.77 8.72 -5.51
CA SER A 58 21.84 9.64 -4.86
C SER A 58 22.54 10.37 -3.71
N LEU A 59 22.31 11.68 -3.62
CA LEU A 59 22.69 12.51 -2.49
C LEU A 59 21.55 12.61 -1.48
N THR A 60 20.31 12.44 -1.95
CA THR A 60 19.11 12.37 -1.12
C THR A 60 18.89 10.94 -0.64
N ASN A 61 18.80 10.75 0.68
CA ASN A 61 18.46 9.47 1.27
C ASN A 61 17.00 9.16 0.99
N HIS A 62 16.71 8.03 0.35
CA HIS A 62 15.35 7.65 -0.02
C HIS A 62 15.16 6.15 0.04
N CYS A 63 13.91 5.70 0.17
CA CYS A 63 13.54 4.30 0.13
C CYS A 63 12.10 4.13 -0.38
N THR A 64 11.72 2.87 -0.61
CA THR A 64 10.32 2.51 -0.85
C THR A 64 9.73 1.84 0.38
N SER A 65 8.42 1.95 0.55
CA SER A 65 7.67 1.29 1.62
C SER A 65 6.43 0.60 1.07
N PRO A 66 5.99 -0.52 1.67
CA PRO A 66 4.62 -1.00 1.51
C PRO A 66 3.61 0.09 1.85
N TYR A 67 2.37 -0.11 1.41
CA TYR A 67 1.28 0.81 1.71
C TYR A 67 1.12 1.01 3.22
N THR A 68 1.08 2.27 3.62
CA THR A 68 0.65 2.71 4.93
C THR A 68 -0.32 3.87 4.74
N GLY A 69 -1.29 3.99 5.64
CA GLY A 69 -2.13 5.18 5.68
C GLY A 69 -1.36 6.39 6.23
N GLY A 70 -2.09 7.49 6.46
CA GLY A 70 -1.56 8.66 7.18
C GLY A 70 -1.42 9.94 6.37
N SER A 71 -1.81 9.94 5.09
CA SER A 71 -1.92 11.15 4.26
C SER A 71 -3.03 10.98 3.22
N ASP A 72 -3.22 11.96 2.34
CA ASP A 72 -4.39 12.05 1.45
C ASP A 72 -4.43 10.99 0.33
N HIS A 73 -3.35 10.25 0.10
CA HIS A 73 -3.34 9.12 -0.85
C HIS A 73 -4.35 8.02 -0.47
N VAL A 74 -4.70 7.91 0.82
CA VAL A 74 -5.73 6.96 1.29
C VAL A 74 -7.10 7.23 0.69
N VAL A 75 -7.42 8.49 0.36
CA VAL A 75 -8.72 8.86 -0.23
C VAL A 75 -8.82 8.35 -1.67
N TYR A 76 -7.75 8.53 -2.44
CA TYR A 76 -7.70 8.05 -3.83
C TYR A 76 -7.69 6.51 -3.89
N CYS A 77 -6.88 5.89 -3.04
CA CYS A 77 -6.70 4.44 -2.97
C CYS A 77 -7.88 3.69 -2.34
N ASP A 78 -8.84 4.40 -1.73
CA ASP A 78 -10.05 3.77 -1.21
C ASP A 78 -10.78 3.02 -2.33
N PRO A 79 -11.12 1.72 -2.18
CA PRO A 79 -11.74 0.93 -3.26
C PRO A 79 -13.08 1.45 -3.78
N THR A 80 -13.76 2.33 -3.03
CA THR A 80 -14.97 3.01 -3.51
C THR A 80 -14.67 4.18 -4.46
N ILE A 81 -13.43 4.69 -4.48
CA ILE A 81 -12.88 5.68 -5.43
C ILE A 81 -12.05 5.00 -6.51
N GLY A 82 -11.14 4.10 -6.12
CA GLY A 82 -10.41 3.20 -7.01
C GLY A 82 -9.36 3.88 -7.89
N VAL A 83 -8.77 4.99 -7.45
CA VAL A 83 -7.67 5.67 -8.15
C VAL A 83 -6.34 5.28 -7.49
N PRO A 84 -5.47 4.52 -8.17
CA PRO A 84 -4.18 4.18 -7.59
C PRO A 84 -3.38 5.46 -7.34
N CYS A 85 -2.87 5.62 -6.11
CA CYS A 85 -2.14 6.81 -5.68
C CYS A 85 -0.96 6.42 -4.78
N CYS A 86 0.25 6.66 -5.28
CA CYS A 86 1.46 6.54 -4.47
C CYS A 86 1.65 7.81 -3.63
N MET A 87 2.46 7.75 -2.59
CA MET A 87 2.80 8.93 -1.79
C MET A 87 4.32 9.07 -1.68
N LEU A 88 4.84 10.27 -1.93
CA LEU A 88 6.13 10.68 -1.39
C LEU A 88 5.91 11.32 -0.03
N GLY A 89 6.58 10.75 0.97
CA GLY A 89 6.59 11.23 2.35
C GLY A 89 8.01 11.41 2.86
N GLN A 90 8.18 12.02 4.02
CA GLN A 90 9.41 11.93 4.80
C GLN A 90 9.07 11.60 6.24
N TRP A 91 9.66 10.53 6.76
CA TRP A 91 9.46 10.13 8.14
C TRP A 91 10.67 9.36 8.68
N PRO A 92 11.07 9.55 9.95
CA PRO A 92 10.56 10.51 10.93
C PRO A 92 10.86 11.98 10.58
N ASP A 93 10.04 12.90 11.10
CA ASP A 93 10.28 14.35 11.08
C ASP A 93 10.32 14.87 12.52
N LEU A 94 11.46 15.47 12.90
CA LEU A 94 11.70 15.98 14.26
C LEU A 94 10.80 17.17 14.63
N ASN A 95 10.46 18.01 13.65
CA ASN A 95 9.74 19.26 13.90
C ASN A 95 8.24 19.14 13.56
N TYR A 96 7.77 17.96 13.15
CA TYR A 96 6.38 17.68 12.81
C TYR A 96 5.40 18.22 13.85
N HIS A 97 4.46 19.06 13.42
CA HIS A 97 3.45 19.71 14.28
C HIS A 97 4.01 20.48 15.47
N THR A 98 5.21 21.03 15.35
CA THR A 98 5.81 21.90 16.36
C THR A 98 5.99 23.33 15.83
N ALA A 99 6.18 24.29 16.73
CA ALA A 99 6.45 25.68 16.36
C ALA A 99 7.82 25.89 15.66
N THR A 100 8.70 24.88 15.64
CA THR A 100 10.01 24.93 14.97
C THR A 100 9.97 24.38 13.54
N ASP A 101 8.81 23.95 13.05
CA ASP A 101 8.57 23.67 11.64
C ASP A 101 8.57 24.97 10.82
N THR A 102 9.77 25.35 10.37
CA THR A 102 10.07 26.63 9.72
C THR A 102 10.95 26.39 8.49
N LEU A 103 11.11 27.40 7.64
CA LEU A 103 11.97 27.28 6.45
C LEU A 103 13.43 26.92 6.78
N ASP A 104 13.89 27.19 8.01
CA ASP A 104 15.24 26.85 8.45
C ASP A 104 15.49 25.33 8.53
N VAL A 105 14.44 24.50 8.57
CA VAL A 105 14.55 23.04 8.60
C VAL A 105 14.26 22.38 7.26
N ILE A 106 14.06 23.17 6.19
CA ILE A 106 13.81 22.69 4.83
C ILE A 106 15.08 22.69 3.98
N ASP A 107 15.31 21.62 3.22
CA ASP A 107 16.44 21.48 2.30
C ASP A 107 15.99 21.64 0.84
N PRO A 108 16.47 22.68 0.12
CA PRO A 108 16.18 22.85 -1.29
C PRO A 108 16.61 21.67 -2.19
N GLN A 109 17.66 20.92 -1.84
CA GLN A 109 18.07 19.75 -2.62
C GLN A 109 17.10 18.58 -2.43
N VAL A 110 16.66 18.32 -1.20
CA VAL A 110 15.64 17.29 -0.92
C VAL A 110 14.32 17.66 -1.59
N LEU A 111 13.89 18.93 -1.51
CA LEU A 111 12.72 19.40 -2.24
C LEU A 111 12.87 19.23 -3.75
N LYS A 112 14.03 19.57 -4.31
CA LYS A 112 14.31 19.37 -5.74
C LYS A 112 14.19 17.91 -6.13
N PHE A 113 14.75 16.99 -5.35
CA PHE A 113 14.62 15.54 -5.57
C PHE A 113 13.15 15.13 -5.63
N SER A 114 12.37 15.48 -4.61
CA SER A 114 10.94 15.15 -4.54
C SER A 114 10.13 15.73 -5.70
N CYS A 115 10.40 16.99 -6.07
CA CYS A 115 9.76 17.62 -7.21
C CYS A 115 10.15 16.95 -8.53
N LEU A 116 11.41 16.59 -8.73
CA LEU A 116 11.85 15.87 -9.93
C LEU A 116 11.19 14.49 -10.02
N THR A 117 11.09 13.76 -8.91
CA THR A 117 10.34 12.49 -8.87
C THR A 117 8.90 12.68 -9.31
N ALA A 118 8.20 13.68 -8.75
CA ALA A 118 6.81 13.95 -9.10
C ALA A 118 6.63 14.39 -10.56
N VAL A 119 7.54 15.21 -11.08
CA VAL A 119 7.53 15.66 -12.48
C VAL A 119 7.81 14.50 -13.43
N ASN A 120 8.81 13.67 -13.14
CA ASN A 120 9.12 12.47 -13.92
C ASN A 120 7.92 11.52 -13.95
N PHE A 121 7.28 11.30 -12.80
CA PHE A 121 6.08 10.48 -12.69
C PHE A 121 4.93 11.04 -13.54
N ALA A 122 4.61 12.32 -13.38
CA ALA A 122 3.52 12.95 -14.13
C ALA A 122 3.80 12.99 -15.65
N TYR A 123 5.06 13.26 -16.03
CA TYR A 123 5.49 13.25 -17.43
C TYR A 123 5.40 11.84 -18.02
N GLY A 124 5.90 10.82 -17.32
CA GLY A 124 5.76 9.42 -17.72
C GLY A 124 4.30 9.03 -17.87
N LEU A 125 3.48 9.28 -16.85
CA LEU A 125 2.06 8.94 -16.87
C LEU A 125 1.30 9.55 -18.06
N ALA A 126 1.73 10.72 -18.53
CA ALA A 126 1.12 11.40 -19.66
C ALA A 126 1.69 10.98 -21.03
N ASN A 127 2.89 10.39 -21.08
CA ASN A 127 3.62 10.17 -22.35
C ASN A 127 4.13 8.72 -22.54
N LEU A 128 3.85 7.80 -21.62
CA LEU A 128 4.24 6.39 -21.74
C LEU A 128 3.78 5.81 -23.09
N THR A 129 4.71 5.12 -23.74
CA THR A 129 4.49 4.37 -24.98
C THR A 129 4.76 2.89 -24.76
N GLU A 130 4.44 2.04 -25.73
CA GLU A 130 4.73 0.61 -25.66
C GLU A 130 6.23 0.30 -25.50
N GLU A 131 7.11 1.19 -26.00
CA GLU A 131 8.57 1.05 -25.88
C GLU A 131 9.06 1.27 -24.44
N ASP A 132 8.30 2.00 -23.62
CA ASP A 132 8.67 2.32 -22.24
C ASP A 132 8.23 1.23 -21.25
N VAL A 133 7.18 0.47 -21.60
CA VAL A 133 6.56 -0.54 -20.72
C VAL A 133 7.55 -1.61 -20.24
N PRO A 134 8.48 -2.14 -21.05
CA PRO A 134 9.48 -3.10 -20.59
C PRO A 134 10.30 -2.60 -19.38
N TYR A 135 10.63 -1.30 -19.30
CA TYR A 135 11.35 -0.76 -18.15
C TYR A 135 10.54 -0.87 -16.85
N LEU A 136 9.22 -0.70 -16.93
CA LEU A 136 8.34 -0.85 -15.76
C LEU A 136 8.23 -2.32 -15.33
N PHE A 137 8.33 -3.27 -16.26
CA PHE A 137 8.34 -4.69 -15.94
C PHE A 137 9.64 -5.16 -15.28
N GLU A 138 10.79 -4.59 -15.65
CA GLU A 138 12.05 -4.85 -14.92
C GLU A 138 11.98 -4.36 -13.46
N GLU A 139 11.34 -3.20 -13.23
CA GLU A 139 11.06 -2.70 -11.88
C GLU A 139 10.03 -3.57 -11.13
N LEU A 140 9.03 -4.11 -11.85
CA LEU A 140 8.05 -5.03 -11.30
C LEU A 140 8.72 -6.32 -10.82
N ASP A 141 9.56 -6.93 -11.65
CA ASP A 141 10.27 -8.17 -11.33
C ASP A 141 11.18 -7.98 -10.10
N SER A 142 11.88 -6.85 -10.04
CA SER A 142 12.68 -6.47 -8.88
C SER A 142 11.81 -6.38 -7.61
N SER A 143 10.65 -5.71 -7.70
CA SER A 143 9.69 -5.57 -6.61
C SER A 143 9.12 -6.93 -6.15
N ILE A 144 8.81 -7.83 -7.09
CA ILE A 144 8.32 -9.18 -6.79
C ILE A 144 9.38 -9.96 -6.01
N VAL A 145 10.63 -9.94 -6.47
CA VAL A 145 11.73 -10.67 -5.82
C VAL A 145 12.01 -10.12 -4.42
N GLU A 146 12.01 -8.80 -4.24
CA GLU A 146 12.15 -8.16 -2.93
C GLU A 146 11.03 -8.59 -1.96
N ALA A 147 9.77 -8.48 -2.39
CA ALA A 147 8.61 -8.84 -1.57
C ALA A 147 8.60 -10.33 -1.20
N LYS A 148 8.93 -11.21 -2.15
CA LYS A 148 9.05 -12.65 -1.89
C LYS A 148 10.21 -12.95 -0.94
N THR A 149 11.34 -12.27 -1.07
CA THR A 149 12.50 -12.48 -0.22
C THR A 149 12.22 -12.07 1.22
N ALA A 150 11.56 -10.93 1.43
CA ALA A 150 11.11 -10.48 2.74
C ALA A 150 10.15 -11.51 3.38
N LEU A 151 9.11 -11.92 2.65
CA LEU A 151 8.12 -12.88 3.11
C LEU A 151 8.73 -14.26 3.43
N ALA A 152 9.61 -14.77 2.57
CA ALA A 152 10.32 -16.02 2.85
C ALA A 152 11.21 -15.90 4.08
N GLY A 153 11.82 -14.73 4.31
CA GLY A 153 12.58 -14.45 5.52
C GLY A 153 11.73 -14.55 6.79
N GLU A 154 10.53 -13.97 6.79
CA GLU A 154 9.55 -14.08 7.90
C GLU A 154 9.19 -15.55 8.19
N TYR A 155 8.90 -16.32 7.14
CA TYR A 155 8.60 -17.74 7.28
C TYR A 155 9.78 -18.55 7.83
N LEU A 156 10.99 -18.34 7.31
CA LEU A 156 12.20 -19.07 7.74
C LEU A 156 12.59 -18.75 9.19
N ARG A 157 12.32 -17.53 9.66
CA ARG A 157 12.46 -17.14 11.07
C ARG A 157 11.34 -17.66 11.97
N LYS A 158 10.28 -18.24 11.37
CA LYS A 158 9.06 -18.71 12.04
C LYS A 158 8.22 -17.59 12.65
N ASP A 159 8.30 -16.40 12.06
CA ASP A 159 7.47 -15.25 12.44
C ASP A 159 6.01 -15.47 12.01
N ILE A 160 5.78 -16.24 10.92
CA ILE A 160 4.48 -16.61 10.38
C ILE A 160 4.37 -18.13 10.15
N SER A 161 3.14 -18.66 10.15
CA SER A 161 2.87 -20.08 9.89
C SER A 161 3.04 -20.45 8.41
N GLN A 162 3.21 -21.74 8.12
CA GLN A 162 3.27 -22.24 6.75
C GLN A 162 1.99 -21.93 5.95
N ASP A 163 0.82 -22.01 6.60
CA ASP A 163 -0.46 -21.71 5.94
C ASP A 163 -0.59 -20.24 5.56
N MET A 164 -0.19 -19.35 6.47
CA MET A 164 -0.16 -17.91 6.22
C MET A 164 0.84 -17.57 5.11
N PHE A 165 2.04 -18.17 5.15
CA PHE A 165 3.05 -18.00 4.12
C PHE A 165 2.55 -18.44 2.73
N GLY A 166 1.94 -19.62 2.62
CA GLY A 166 1.38 -20.12 1.37
C GLY A 166 0.29 -19.23 0.80
N SER A 167 -0.62 -18.77 1.65
CA SER A 167 -1.73 -17.89 1.25
C SER A 167 -1.24 -16.50 0.86
N LEU A 168 -0.20 -15.99 1.53
CA LEU A 168 0.45 -14.73 1.14
C LEU A 168 1.14 -14.82 -0.21
N LEU A 169 1.78 -15.95 -0.54
CA LEU A 169 2.34 -16.15 -1.88
C LEU A 169 1.25 -16.16 -2.95
N CYS A 170 0.12 -16.83 -2.72
CA CYS A 170 -1.02 -16.79 -3.64
C CYS A 170 -1.62 -15.39 -3.76
N LYS A 171 -1.72 -14.65 -2.65
CA LYS A 171 -2.19 -13.25 -2.64
C LYS A 171 -1.24 -12.33 -3.42
N TYR A 172 0.07 -12.50 -3.25
CA TYR A 172 1.08 -11.75 -4.00
C TYR A 172 1.06 -12.09 -5.48
N GLU A 173 0.91 -13.37 -5.85
CA GLU A 173 0.73 -13.77 -7.24
C GLU A 173 -0.43 -13.03 -7.90
N GLN A 174 -1.61 -13.02 -7.25
CA GLN A 174 -2.78 -12.31 -7.75
C GLN A 174 -2.54 -10.79 -7.83
N TYR A 175 -1.96 -10.20 -6.78
CA TYR A 175 -1.65 -8.77 -6.72
C TYR A 175 -0.70 -8.34 -7.85
N TYR A 176 0.38 -9.07 -8.07
CA TYR A 176 1.37 -8.73 -9.10
C TYR A 176 0.86 -9.05 -10.51
N HIS A 177 0.05 -10.10 -10.66
CA HIS A 177 -0.66 -10.38 -11.91
C HIS A 177 -1.60 -9.22 -12.29
N ASP A 178 -2.38 -8.71 -11.34
CA ASP A 178 -3.28 -7.57 -11.58
C ASP A 178 -2.52 -6.26 -11.78
N THR A 179 -1.36 -6.11 -11.13
CA THR A 179 -0.43 -4.99 -11.33
C THR A 179 0.08 -4.98 -12.76
N ALA A 180 0.57 -6.10 -13.26
CA ALA A 180 0.97 -6.26 -14.66
C ALA A 180 -0.19 -5.97 -15.62
N ALA A 181 -1.37 -6.55 -15.38
CA ALA A 181 -2.55 -6.32 -16.22
C ALA A 181 -2.96 -4.83 -16.31
N SER A 182 -2.65 -4.03 -15.28
CA SER A 182 -2.92 -2.60 -15.29
C SER A 182 -2.11 -1.80 -16.33
N ALA A 183 -1.05 -2.38 -16.92
CA ALA A 183 -0.31 -1.80 -18.05
C ALA A 183 -1.25 -1.36 -19.18
N GLN A 184 -2.30 -2.14 -19.45
CA GLN A 184 -3.28 -1.84 -20.50
C GLN A 184 -4.09 -0.56 -20.24
N LYS A 185 -4.18 -0.12 -18.98
CA LYS A 185 -4.81 1.17 -18.62
C LYS A 185 -3.85 2.34 -18.84
N LEU A 186 -2.54 2.11 -18.71
CA LEU A 186 -1.51 3.12 -18.91
C LEU A 186 -1.20 3.29 -20.40
N VAL A 187 -1.06 2.18 -21.12
CA VAL A 187 -0.79 2.13 -22.57
C VAL A 187 -1.86 1.27 -23.24
N PRO A 188 -2.97 1.87 -23.68
CA PRO A 188 -4.07 1.13 -24.33
C PRO A 188 -3.59 0.41 -25.59
N GLY A 189 -3.81 -0.90 -25.66
CA GLY A 189 -3.41 -1.74 -26.79
C GLY A 189 -2.18 -2.61 -26.54
N TYR A 190 -1.42 -2.36 -25.46
CA TYR A 190 -0.29 -3.20 -25.07
C TYR A 190 -0.75 -4.65 -24.77
N ASP A 191 -0.10 -5.62 -25.39
CA ASP A 191 -0.31 -7.05 -25.12
C ASP A 191 0.54 -7.48 -23.93
N VAL A 192 -0.12 -7.76 -22.81
CA VAL A 192 0.53 -8.13 -21.53
C VAL A 192 0.62 -9.66 -21.33
N SER A 193 0.26 -10.45 -22.35
CA SER A 193 0.09 -11.90 -22.21
C SER A 193 1.38 -12.61 -21.79
N SER A 194 2.54 -12.16 -22.27
CA SER A 194 3.85 -12.72 -21.90
C SER A 194 4.18 -12.47 -20.43
N GLU A 195 3.91 -11.27 -19.93
CA GLU A 195 4.26 -10.83 -18.59
C GLU A 195 3.37 -11.51 -17.56
N LEU A 196 2.07 -11.64 -17.85
CA LEU A 196 1.15 -12.39 -16.98
C LEU A 196 1.56 -13.86 -16.85
N GLU A 197 1.97 -14.49 -17.95
CA GLU A 197 2.44 -15.87 -17.94
C GLU A 197 3.79 -16.02 -17.21
N HIS A 198 4.68 -15.03 -17.34
CA HIS A 198 5.95 -14.99 -16.61
C HIS A 198 5.71 -14.98 -15.10
N ILE A 199 4.86 -14.07 -14.60
CA ILE A 199 4.53 -13.94 -13.18
C ILE A 199 3.92 -15.25 -12.64
N ARG A 200 2.96 -15.85 -13.36
CA ARG A 200 2.36 -17.13 -12.96
C ARG A 200 3.40 -18.23 -12.82
N LYS A 201 4.30 -18.38 -13.80
CA LYS A 201 5.37 -19.39 -13.74
C LYS A 201 6.32 -19.17 -12.57
N MET A 202 6.69 -17.92 -12.32
CA MET A 202 7.57 -17.54 -11.22
C MET A 202 6.94 -17.92 -9.87
N PHE A 203 5.68 -17.55 -9.62
CA PHE A 203 4.98 -17.91 -8.38
C PHE A 203 4.68 -19.40 -8.26
N ALA A 204 4.31 -20.07 -9.35
CA ALA A 204 4.13 -21.53 -9.37
C ALA A 204 5.42 -22.25 -8.94
N SER A 205 6.56 -21.88 -9.52
CA SER A 205 7.86 -22.45 -9.16
C SER A 205 8.19 -22.24 -7.67
N TRP A 206 7.86 -21.09 -7.08
CA TRP A 206 8.11 -20.85 -5.66
C TRP A 206 7.17 -21.62 -4.75
N LYS A 207 5.86 -21.67 -5.08
CA LYS A 207 4.90 -22.48 -4.32
C LYS A 207 5.31 -23.95 -4.29
N ASP A 208 5.76 -24.48 -5.44
CA ASP A 208 6.29 -25.84 -5.55
C ASP A 208 7.57 -26.03 -4.72
N GLN A 209 8.49 -25.07 -4.78
CA GLN A 209 9.74 -25.10 -4.02
C GLN A 209 9.51 -25.21 -2.49
N TYR A 210 8.51 -24.50 -1.98
CA TYR A 210 8.19 -24.52 -0.54
C TYR A 210 7.12 -25.55 -0.18
N GLY A 211 6.48 -26.20 -1.16
CA GLY A 211 5.38 -27.14 -0.93
C GLY A 211 4.17 -26.47 -0.26
N VAL A 212 3.79 -25.29 -0.74
CA VAL A 212 2.73 -24.46 -0.13
C VAL A 212 1.59 -24.17 -1.10
N SER A 213 0.43 -23.82 -0.55
CA SER A 213 -0.78 -23.47 -1.28
C SER A 213 -1.60 -22.43 -0.50
N ASP A 214 -2.72 -21.96 -1.04
CA ASP A 214 -3.64 -21.10 -0.30
C ASP A 214 -4.40 -21.92 0.76
N SER A 215 -3.85 -21.97 1.98
CA SER A 215 -4.33 -22.83 3.06
C SER A 215 -4.69 -22.11 4.36
N TYR A 216 -4.46 -20.80 4.46
CA TYR A 216 -4.92 -20.00 5.59
C TYR A 216 -6.43 -19.78 5.46
N PRO A 217 -7.25 -20.28 6.41
CA PRO A 217 -8.68 -20.37 6.23
C PRO A 217 -9.36 -19.02 6.37
N ALA A 218 -10.39 -18.78 5.56
CA ALA A 218 -11.43 -17.84 5.92
C ALA A 218 -12.38 -18.53 6.91
N ASP A 219 -12.95 -17.76 7.84
CA ASP A 219 -13.93 -18.32 8.75
C ASP A 219 -15.29 -18.52 8.07
N SER A 220 -15.63 -19.77 7.79
CA SER A 220 -16.89 -20.16 7.16
C SER A 220 -18.14 -19.89 8.01
N GLU A 221 -18.02 -19.69 9.32
CA GLU A 221 -19.16 -19.38 10.19
C GLU A 221 -19.58 -17.90 10.07
N LEU A 222 -18.64 -17.02 9.69
CA LEU A 222 -18.86 -15.58 9.55
C LEU A 222 -19.32 -15.24 8.11
N THR A 223 -20.60 -15.51 7.85
CA THR A 223 -21.20 -15.41 6.50
C THR A 223 -21.72 -14.02 6.13
N ASP A 224 -21.78 -13.10 7.09
CA ASP A 224 -22.34 -11.76 6.90
C ASP A 224 -21.57 -10.95 5.85
N VAL A 225 -22.29 -10.29 4.94
CA VAL A 225 -21.71 -9.41 3.93
C VAL A 225 -22.08 -7.96 4.23
N TRP A 226 -21.06 -7.10 4.32
CA TRP A 226 -21.19 -5.70 4.69
C TRP A 226 -20.96 -4.77 3.50
N GLN A 227 -21.80 -3.74 3.38
CA GLN A 227 -21.65 -2.67 2.39
C GLN A 227 -21.44 -1.33 3.10
N ARG A 228 -20.45 -0.57 2.63
CA ARG A 228 -20.21 0.82 3.03
C ARG A 228 -21.36 1.74 2.63
N THR A 229 -21.72 2.66 3.51
CA THR A 229 -22.84 3.61 3.29
C THR A 229 -22.42 4.90 2.61
N ALA A 230 -21.14 5.24 2.62
CA ALA A 230 -20.57 6.39 1.91
C ALA A 230 -19.44 5.97 0.97
N VAL A 231 -19.10 6.89 0.07
CA VAL A 231 -17.95 6.80 -0.84
C VAL A 231 -16.77 7.56 -0.21
N GLY A 232 -15.60 6.94 -0.21
CA GLY A 232 -14.38 7.44 0.42
C GLY A 232 -14.20 6.96 1.87
N PRO A 233 -12.96 7.02 2.41
CA PRO A 233 -12.60 6.45 3.69
C PRO A 233 -13.33 7.13 4.84
N TYR A 234 -13.72 6.35 5.85
CA TYR A 234 -14.16 6.86 7.13
C TYR A 234 -12.94 7.38 7.89
N HIS A 235 -12.75 8.69 7.84
CA HIS A 235 -11.70 9.36 8.60
C HIS A 235 -12.13 9.54 10.06
N ARG A 236 -11.15 9.48 10.99
CA ARG A 236 -11.28 9.77 12.44
C ARG A 236 -12.63 9.38 13.04
N LEU A 237 -12.71 8.18 13.63
CA LEU A 237 -13.92 7.72 14.32
C LEU A 237 -14.43 8.71 15.39
N SER A 238 -13.54 9.55 15.95
CA SER A 238 -13.90 10.59 16.90
C SER A 238 -14.79 11.72 16.32
N ASP A 239 -14.84 11.90 15.00
CA ASP A 239 -15.74 12.88 14.38
C ASP A 239 -17.21 12.51 14.60
N TYR A 240 -17.50 11.24 14.91
CA TYR A 240 -18.85 10.71 15.14
C TYR A 240 -19.37 10.93 16.57
N TYR A 241 -18.56 11.42 17.52
CA TYR A 241 -19.05 11.86 18.84
C TYR A 241 -20.13 12.93 18.71
N ALA A 242 -19.91 13.90 17.80
CA ALA A 242 -20.84 14.99 17.54
C ALA A 242 -22.20 14.52 17.00
N LEU A 243 -22.25 13.30 16.44
CA LEU A 243 -23.46 12.68 15.91
C LEU A 243 -24.21 11.83 16.96
N GLY A 244 -23.77 11.87 18.22
CA GLY A 244 -24.43 11.17 19.33
C GLY A 244 -23.97 9.72 19.52
N TYR A 245 -22.87 9.31 18.90
CA TYR A 245 -22.34 7.95 19.00
C TYR A 245 -21.27 7.76 20.08
N GLY A 246 -21.10 8.73 20.99
CA GLY A 246 -20.02 8.73 21.99
C GLY A 246 -19.93 7.46 22.82
N GLU A 247 -21.04 6.93 23.32
CA GLU A 247 -21.04 5.68 24.11
C GLU A 247 -20.51 4.48 23.33
N ALA A 248 -20.80 4.39 22.03
CA ALA A 248 -20.28 3.32 21.17
C ALA A 248 -18.77 3.44 20.93
N LEU A 249 -18.30 4.68 20.73
CA LEU A 249 -16.90 5.00 20.50
C LEU A 249 -16.07 4.78 21.77
N ASP A 250 -16.55 5.26 22.92
CA ASP A 250 -15.90 5.06 24.23
C ASP A 250 -15.75 3.56 24.53
N ALA A 251 -16.79 2.76 24.26
CA ALA A 251 -16.74 1.31 24.45
C ALA A 251 -15.73 0.63 23.52
N TYR A 252 -15.66 1.06 22.26
CA TYR A 252 -14.67 0.56 21.31
C TYR A 252 -13.24 0.93 21.73
N GLU A 253 -12.99 2.19 22.07
CA GLU A 253 -11.66 2.69 22.47
C GLU A 253 -11.16 2.02 23.76
N ALA A 254 -12.04 1.76 24.73
CA ALA A 254 -11.68 1.10 25.99
C ALA A 254 -11.19 -0.36 25.79
N GLU A 255 -11.64 -1.01 24.71
CA GLU A 255 -11.33 -2.41 24.41
C GLU A 255 -10.34 -2.57 23.25
N GLN A 256 -10.00 -1.47 22.57
CA GLN A 256 -9.11 -1.49 21.41
C GLN A 256 -7.68 -1.76 21.86
N LYS A 257 -7.05 -2.77 21.25
CA LYS A 257 -5.60 -2.91 21.32
C LYS A 257 -4.97 -1.95 20.32
N ASP A 258 -3.80 -1.43 20.65
CA ASP A 258 -3.00 -0.69 19.66
C ASP A 258 -2.58 -1.65 18.52
N MET A 259 -3.20 -1.44 17.36
CA MET A 259 -2.95 -2.18 16.14
C MET A 259 -2.02 -1.41 15.18
N GLY A 260 -1.44 -0.31 15.65
CA GLY A 260 -0.65 0.60 14.84
C GLY A 260 -1.51 1.44 13.89
N HIS A 261 -0.86 2.45 13.31
CA HIS A 261 -1.52 3.33 12.34
C HIS A 261 -1.94 2.56 11.08
N GLY A 262 -3.20 2.71 10.68
CA GLY A 262 -3.71 2.23 9.39
C GLY A 262 -4.60 0.99 9.43
N PHE A 263 -4.80 0.34 10.59
CA PHE A 263 -5.65 -0.84 10.73
C PHE A 263 -7.06 -0.61 10.17
N ASP A 264 -7.71 0.44 10.65
CA ASP A 264 -9.05 0.85 10.23
C ASP A 264 -9.16 1.02 8.71
N ASN A 265 -8.16 1.66 8.08
CA ASN A 265 -8.13 1.87 6.63
C ASN A 265 -8.00 0.53 5.87
N ILE A 266 -7.16 -0.39 6.36
CA ILE A 266 -6.99 -1.71 5.74
C ILE A 266 -8.29 -2.51 5.85
N VAL A 267 -8.95 -2.52 7.01
CA VAL A 267 -10.24 -3.21 7.16
C VAL A 267 -11.28 -2.62 6.20
N GLN A 268 -11.40 -1.29 6.14
CA GLN A 268 -12.33 -0.60 5.24
C GLN A 268 -12.12 -0.94 3.76
N ASN A 269 -10.88 -1.19 3.33
CA ASN A 269 -10.56 -1.57 1.96
C ASN A 269 -11.17 -2.92 1.55
N TYR A 270 -11.45 -3.81 2.51
CA TYR A 270 -12.05 -5.11 2.25
C TYR A 270 -13.58 -5.14 2.38
N ILE A 271 -14.20 -4.04 2.85
CA ILE A 271 -15.67 -3.91 2.95
C ILE A 271 -16.24 -3.47 1.59
N ASP A 272 -16.33 -4.41 0.66
CA ASP A 272 -16.68 -4.18 -0.75
C ASP A 272 -18.12 -4.58 -1.13
N GLY A 273 -18.92 -5.08 -0.19
CA GLY A 273 -20.26 -5.61 -0.45
C GLY A 273 -20.28 -6.96 -1.16
N ARG A 274 -19.15 -7.67 -1.20
CA ARG A 274 -19.01 -9.00 -1.81
C ARG A 274 -18.43 -10.01 -0.84
N ARG A 275 -17.37 -9.62 -0.13
CA ARG A 275 -16.68 -10.49 0.83
C ARG A 275 -17.51 -10.71 2.09
N THR A 276 -17.47 -11.93 2.60
CA THR A 276 -18.02 -12.24 3.92
C THR A 276 -17.12 -11.68 5.02
N ALA A 277 -17.65 -11.53 6.23
CA ALA A 277 -16.86 -11.13 7.39
C ALA A 277 -15.68 -12.10 7.63
N GLY A 278 -15.86 -13.40 7.40
CA GLY A 278 -14.78 -14.38 7.48
C GLY A 278 -13.67 -14.19 6.43
N GLU A 279 -14.02 -13.78 5.22
CA GLU A 279 -13.05 -13.43 4.18
C GLU A 279 -12.32 -12.13 4.51
N ILE A 280 -13.02 -11.10 5.01
CA ILE A 280 -12.40 -9.85 5.48
C ILE A 280 -11.37 -10.15 6.58
N VAL A 281 -11.74 -10.97 7.58
CA VAL A 281 -10.82 -11.41 8.64
C VAL A 281 -9.57 -12.09 8.06
N LYS A 282 -9.74 -13.01 7.10
CA LYS A 282 -8.61 -13.66 6.41
C LYS A 282 -7.71 -12.61 5.76
N GLU A 283 -8.26 -11.74 4.93
CA GLU A 283 -7.48 -10.79 4.13
C GLU A 283 -6.67 -9.81 4.99
N VAL A 284 -7.28 -9.29 6.06
CA VAL A 284 -6.61 -8.37 7.00
C VAL A 284 -5.58 -9.11 7.83
N SER A 285 -5.86 -10.34 8.28
CA SER A 285 -4.89 -11.18 9.02
C SER A 285 -3.64 -11.50 8.18
N LEU A 286 -3.83 -11.77 6.89
CA LEU A 286 -2.71 -11.94 5.96
C LEU A 286 -1.87 -10.67 5.89
N GLU A 287 -2.47 -9.49 5.72
CA GLU A 287 -1.73 -8.22 5.65
C GLU A 287 -0.99 -7.89 6.95
N TYR A 288 -1.59 -8.16 8.10
CA TYR A 288 -0.99 -7.91 9.41
C TYR A 288 -0.03 -8.98 9.90
N ARG A 289 0.14 -10.07 9.14
CA ARG A 289 1.01 -11.22 9.49
C ARG A 289 0.65 -11.90 10.81
N LYS A 290 -0.61 -11.80 11.22
CA LYS A 290 -1.14 -12.39 12.47
C LYS A 290 -2.65 -12.50 12.41
N ASP A 291 -3.22 -13.38 13.23
CA ASP A 291 -4.68 -13.45 13.40
C ASP A 291 -5.19 -12.18 14.09
N VAL A 292 -6.10 -11.47 13.44
CA VAL A 292 -6.73 -10.24 13.92
C VAL A 292 -8.26 -10.33 13.91
N ARG A 293 -8.79 -11.55 14.01
CA ARG A 293 -10.23 -11.82 13.94
C ARG A 293 -11.04 -10.94 14.89
N GLU A 294 -10.68 -10.91 16.17
CA GLU A 294 -11.45 -10.17 17.18
C GLU A 294 -11.43 -8.67 16.88
N GLU A 295 -10.28 -8.12 16.51
CA GLU A 295 -10.10 -6.70 16.22
C GLU A 295 -10.90 -6.28 14.97
N VAL A 296 -10.93 -7.11 13.93
CA VAL A 296 -11.74 -6.87 12.72
C VAL A 296 -13.23 -6.90 13.05
N LEU A 297 -13.70 -7.92 13.77
CA LEU A 297 -15.13 -8.06 14.09
C LEU A 297 -15.63 -6.91 14.95
N ARG A 298 -14.88 -6.51 15.99
CA ARG A 298 -15.23 -5.34 16.82
C ARG A 298 -15.31 -4.06 16.00
N TYR A 299 -14.41 -3.88 15.04
CA TYR A 299 -14.46 -2.72 14.15
C TYR A 299 -15.69 -2.75 13.24
N LEU A 300 -16.05 -3.91 12.67
CA LEU A 300 -17.28 -4.06 11.88
C LEU A 300 -18.54 -3.79 12.72
N GLU A 301 -18.62 -4.34 13.94
CA GLU A 301 -19.72 -4.10 14.88
C GLU A 301 -19.86 -2.62 15.23
N LEU A 302 -18.74 -1.94 15.49
CA LEU A 302 -18.74 -0.49 15.70
C LEU A 302 -19.31 0.22 14.48
N LEU A 303 -18.77 -0.03 13.29
CA LEU A 303 -19.19 0.63 12.06
C LEU A 303 -20.68 0.42 11.77
N GLU A 304 -21.23 -0.77 12.08
CA GLU A 304 -22.66 -1.03 11.97
C GLU A 304 -23.46 -0.19 12.98
N LYS A 305 -23.04 -0.20 14.25
CA LYS A 305 -23.71 0.54 15.34
C LYS A 305 -23.78 2.04 15.05
N ILE A 306 -22.72 2.61 14.46
CA ILE A 306 -22.65 4.02 14.06
C ILE A 306 -23.17 4.27 12.64
N LYS A 307 -23.78 3.26 12.00
CA LYS A 307 -24.46 3.32 10.69
C LYS A 307 -23.55 3.69 9.52
N LEU A 308 -22.26 3.39 9.61
CA LEU A 308 -21.30 3.57 8.52
C LEU A 308 -21.27 2.37 7.58
N ILE A 309 -21.63 1.18 8.03
CA ILE A 309 -21.87 0.03 7.16
C ILE A 309 -23.29 -0.50 7.37
N ARG A 310 -23.77 -1.28 6.40
CA ARG A 310 -25.03 -2.01 6.52
C ARG A 310 -24.84 -3.46 6.07
N LYS A 311 -25.51 -4.38 6.75
CA LYS A 311 -25.57 -5.78 6.32
C LYS A 311 -26.44 -5.90 5.08
N ILE A 312 -25.95 -6.64 4.07
CA ILE A 312 -26.67 -6.86 2.81
C ILE A 312 -26.94 -8.34 2.51
N SER A 313 -26.22 -9.25 3.17
CA SER A 313 -26.49 -10.68 3.17
C SER A 313 -26.00 -11.31 4.47
#